data_AF-A0A7L4L160-F1
#
_entry.id   AF-A0A7L4L160-F1
#
_cell.length_a   1.000
_cell.length_b   1.000
_cell.length_c   1.000
_cell.angle_alpha   90.00
_cell.angle_beta   90.00
_cell.angle_gamma   90.00
#
_symmetry.space_group_name_H-M   'P 1'
#
loop_
_entity.id
_entity.type
_entity.pdbx_description
1 polymer ?
#
loop_
_entity_poly.entity_id
_entity_poly.type
_entity_poly.pdbx_seq_one_letter_code
_entity_poly.pdbx_strand_id
1 'polypeptide(L)' 'KKTFQGSFRACHDTVKPHNFYRNCLSDLCLSDGARLILCQVLETYAATCRKHGAVVHDWRMPSGC' A
#
# COMPACT_ATOMS: atom_id res chain seq x y z
N LYS A 1 -20.69 1.75 -13.64
CA LYS A 1 -19.50 2.58 -13.29
C LYS A 1 -18.74 1.85 -12.18
N LYS A 2 -17.61 1.18 -12.46
CA LYS A 2 -16.77 0.57 -11.41
C LYS A 2 -16.02 1.70 -10.71
N THR A 3 -16.51 2.10 -9.54
CA THR A 3 -15.78 3.00 -8.67
C THR A 3 -14.58 2.21 -8.15
N PHE A 4 -13.37 2.46 -8.68
CA PHE A 4 -12.13 1.94 -8.11
C PHE A 4 -11.93 2.63 -6.75
N GLN A 5 -12.60 2.11 -5.73
CA GLN A 5 -12.21 2.35 -4.36
C GLN A 5 -10.83 1.70 -4.24
N GLY A 6 -9.78 2.51 -4.06
CA GLY A 6 -8.41 2.00 -3.99
C GLY A 6 -8.31 0.82 -3.01
N SER A 7 -7.43 -0.14 -3.28
CA SER A 7 -7.42 -1.46 -2.62
C SER A 7 -7.32 -1.41 -1.09
N PHE A 8 -6.93 -0.27 -0.53
CA PHE A 8 -6.78 0.00 0.89
C PHE A 8 -7.83 0.99 1.47
N ARG A 9 -8.89 1.34 0.73
CA ARG A 9 -9.83 2.40 1.16
C ARG A 9 -10.40 2.17 2.56
N ALA A 10 -10.79 0.94 2.90
CA ALA A 10 -11.33 0.60 4.23
C ALA A 10 -10.29 0.76 5.35
N CYS A 11 -9.01 0.83 5.00
CA CYS A 11 -7.90 0.97 5.93
C CYS A 11 -7.52 2.43 6.22
N HIS A 12 -7.78 3.37 5.30
CA HIS A 12 -7.28 4.74 5.41
C HIS A 12 -7.81 5.50 6.64
N ASP A 13 -8.99 5.14 7.13
CA ASP A 13 -9.58 5.76 8.32
C ASP A 13 -8.86 5.32 9.60
N THR A 14 -8.42 4.07 9.67
CA THR A 14 -7.77 3.45 10.83
C THR A 14 -6.25 3.54 10.79
N VAL A 15 -5.65 3.36 9.61
CA VAL A 15 -4.20 3.42 9.37
C VAL A 15 -3.94 4.48 8.32
N LYS A 16 -3.45 5.64 8.77
CA LYS A 16 -3.22 6.79 7.88
C LYS A 16 -2.14 6.45 6.85
N PRO A 17 -2.43 6.52 5.54
CA PRO A 17 -1.48 6.13 4.49
C PRO A 17 -0.27 7.07 4.39
N HIS A 18 -0.35 8.28 4.95
CA HIS A 18 0.67 9.31 4.80
C HIS A 18 2.06 8.89 5.27
N ASN A 19 2.15 8.16 6.39
CA ASN A 19 3.44 7.68 6.92
C ASN A 19 4.06 6.61 6.00
N PHE A 20 3.24 5.69 5.49
CA PHE A 20 3.69 4.65 4.55
C PHE A 20 4.10 5.25 3.20
N TYR A 21 3.36 6.25 2.72
CA TYR A 21 3.67 6.95 1.48
C TYR A 21 5.00 7.70 1.55
N ARG A 22 5.26 8.42 2.65
CA ARG A 22 6.54 9.13 2.85
C ARG A 22 7.72 8.18 2.92
N ASN A 23 7.60 7.07 3.63
CA ASN A 23 8.65 6.05 3.69
C ASN A 23 8.88 5.41 2.31
N CYS A 24 7.80 5.07 1.60
CA CYS A 24 7.88 4.53 0.24
C CYS A 24 8.65 5.43 -0.71
N LEU A 25 8.37 6.74 -0.71
CA LEU A 25 9.08 7.71 -1.57
C LEU A 25 10.57 7.79 -1.24
N SER A 26 10.92 7.80 0.05
CA SER A 26 12.32 7.78 0.48
C SER A 26 13.02 6.50 0.03
N ASP A 27 12.42 5.34 0.29
CA ASP A 27 13.01 4.04 -0.01
C ASP A 27 13.13 3.82 -1.53
N LEU A 28 12.14 4.23 -2.32
CA LEU A 28 12.20 4.17 -3.80
C LEU A 28 13.23 5.12 -4.38
N CYS A 29 13.41 6.31 -3.80
CA CYS A 29 14.44 7.24 -4.25
C CYS A 29 15.86 6.71 -3.98
N LEU A 30 16.05 5.98 -2.88
CA LEU A 30 17.34 5.37 -2.52
C LEU A 30 17.65 4.08 -3.27
N SER A 31 16.63 3.46 -3.88
CA SER A 31 16.74 2.17 -4.56
C SER A 31 16.58 2.25 -6.08
N ASP A 32 16.73 3.45 -6.66
CA ASP A 32 16.59 3.71 -8.10
C ASP A 32 15.24 3.19 -8.67
N GLY A 33 14.17 3.34 -7.90
CA GLY A 33 12.83 2.89 -8.30
C GLY A 33 12.64 1.37 -8.30
N ALA A 34 13.43 0.63 -7.51
CA ALA A 34 13.31 -0.82 -7.41
C ALA A 34 11.88 -1.26 -7.07
N ARG A 35 11.22 -1.91 -8.03
CA ARG A 35 9.86 -2.48 -7.88
C ARG A 35 9.73 -3.43 -6.70
N LEU A 36 10.81 -4.10 -6.31
CA LEU A 36 10.88 -4.93 -5.11
C LEU A 36 10.55 -4.12 -3.83
N ILE A 37 11.09 -2.91 -3.71
CA ILE A 37 10.87 -2.02 -2.56
C ILE A 37 9.41 -1.56 -2.53
N LEU A 38 8.84 -1.19 -3.69
CA LEU A 38 7.42 -0.87 -3.80
C LEU A 38 6.54 -2.01 -3.26
N CYS A 39 6.82 -3.25 -3.67
CA CYS A 39 6.06 -4.41 -3.23
C CYS A 39 6.19 -4.68 -1.73
N GLN A 40 7.37 -4.48 -1.14
CA GLN A 40 7.58 -4.64 0.30
C GLN A 40 6.80 -3.59 1.11
N VAL A 41 6.77 -2.34 0.65
CA VAL A 41 6.01 -1.28 1.33
C VAL A 41 4.51 -1.54 1.24
N LEU A 42 4.01 -1.93 0.08
CA LEU A 42 2.60 -2.29 -0.12
C LEU A 42 2.20 -3.52 0.72
N GLU A 43 3.08 -4.53 0.82
CA GLU A 43 2.84 -5.69 1.70
C GLU A 43 2.74 -5.26 3.16
N THR A 44 3.68 -4.42 3.62
CA THR A 44 3.70 -3.95 5.01
C THR A 44 2.42 -3.16 5.32
N TYR A 45 1.97 -2.32 4.39
CA TYR A 45 0.71 -1.59 4.54
C TYR A 45 -0.49 -2.55 4.57
N ALA A 46 -0.54 -3.53 3.66
CA ALA A 46 -1.59 -4.54 3.61
C ALA A 46 -1.68 -5.37 4.90
N ALA A 47 -0.54 -5.81 5.44
CA ALA A 47 -0.47 -6.53 6.70
C ALA A 47 -0.96 -5.67 7.87
N THR A 48 -0.56 -4.40 7.92
CA THR A 48 -1.01 -3.46 8.96
C THR A 48 -2.52 -3.24 8.88
N CYS A 49 -3.07 -3.02 7.69
CA CYS A 49 -4.51 -2.89 7.47
C CYS A 49 -5.29 -4.11 7.97
N ARG A 50 -4.84 -5.32 7.62
CA ARG A 50 -5.47 -6.58 8.07
C ARG A 50 -5.40 -6.76 9.58
N LYS A 51 -4.28 -6.39 10.20
CA LYS A 51 -4.12 -6.41 11.68
C LYS A 51 -5.12 -5.50 12.39
N HIS A 52 -5.50 -4.40 11.75
CA HIS A 52 -6.53 -3.47 12.24
C HIS A 52 -7.96 -3.84 11.80
N GLY A 53 -8.17 -5.03 11.22
CA GLY A 53 -9.49 -5.54 10.82
C GLY A 53 -10.02 -4.94 9.51
N ALA A 54 -9.22 -4.16 8.78
CA ALA A 54 -9.64 -3.58 7.51
C ALA A 54 -9.62 -4.63 6.38
N VAL A 55 -10.65 -4.59 5.53
CA VAL A 55 -10.67 -5.37 4.29
C VAL A 55 -9.69 -4.74 3.30
N VAL A 56 -8.75 -5.56 2.82
CA VAL A 56 -7.80 -5.17 1.77
C VAL A 56 -8.16 -5.93 0.50
N HIS A 57 -8.56 -5.19 -0.54
CA HIS A 57 -8.86 -5.75 -1.86
C HIS A 57 -7.57 -6.06 -2.62
N ASP A 58 -7.68 -6.69 -3.79
CA ASP A 58 -6.52 -6.98 -4.63
C ASP A 58 -5.74 -5.71 -4.96
N TRP A 59 -4.49 -5.67 -4.52
CA TRP A 59 -3.54 -4.58 -4.77
C TRP A 59 -2.32 -5.05 -5.54
N ARG A 60 -2.09 -6.38 -5.60
CA ARG A 60 -0.92 -6.98 -6.24
C ARG A 60 -0.99 -6.82 -7.75
N MET A 61 -2.10 -7.24 -8.35
CA MET A 61 -2.28 -7.14 -9.80
C MET A 61 -2.18 -5.69 -10.32
N PRO A 62 -2.81 -4.68 -9.69
CA PRO A 62 -2.65 -3.28 -10.09
C PRO A 62 -1.23 -2.71 -9.88
N SER A 63 -0.51 -3.13 -8.83
CA SER A 63 0.87 -2.67 -8.59
C SER A 63 1.93 -3.44 -9.39
N GLY A 64 1.54 -4.56 -10.01
CA GLY A 64 2.44 -5.57 -10.58
C GLY A 64 3.38 -6.19 -9.54
N CYS A 65 2.90 -6.28 -8.30
CA CYS A 65 3.42 -7.17 -7.28
C CYS A 65 2.55 -8.45 -7.26
#